data_AF-A0A4D7QKZ2-F1
#
_entry.id   AF-A0A4D7QKZ2-F1
#
_cell.length_a   1.000
_cell.length_b   1.000
_cell.length_c   1.000
_cell.angle_alpha   90.00
_cell.angle_beta   90.00
_cell.angle_gamma   90.00
#
_symmetry.space_group_name_H-M   'P 1'
#
loop_
_entity.id
_entity.type
_entity.pdbx_description
1 polymer ?
#
loop_
_entity_poly.entity_id
_entity_poly.type
_entity_poly.pdbx_seq_one_letter_code
_entity_poly.pdbx_strand_id
1 'polypeptide(L)'
;MQYLLYLVIAALVLGYPLLFLAHRSRQERGQPDRNALASRYFSAETAYLRLLRREIAHILLAADIALFGRAFYAALEWQMEAGESGDGWKIEQFNALKAQYPRAADFDIVRTRHCTRYEKTDRERLDQMAAVYVDLSRLLMLDRYFTNHPKGWMLYDDAEIAAFREEVSLLEEEAFRSAASEAMKRFGIYYRDRASTTDKPAYEDDSYQVISLTGNPNRQVTLDTEYGITFKKSREYAVYSLSQDENDRQVVALHRSNSVFSQDFAIGPDSRATVAA
;
A
#
# COMPACT_ATOMS: atom_id res chain seq x y z
N MET A 1 -72.99 -39.35 -23.62
CA MET A 1 -71.78 -39.53 -22.78
C MET A 1 -70.47 -39.42 -23.56
N GLN A 2 -70.33 -40.00 -24.75
CA GLN A 2 -69.08 -39.96 -25.54
C GLN A 2 -68.55 -38.54 -25.84
N TYR A 3 -69.42 -37.60 -26.22
CA TYR A 3 -69.02 -36.21 -26.52
C TYR A 3 -68.41 -35.46 -25.33
N LEU A 4 -68.84 -35.77 -24.10
CA LEU A 4 -68.30 -35.17 -22.89
C LEU A 4 -66.87 -35.67 -22.60
N LEU A 5 -66.61 -36.94 -22.89
CA LEU A 5 -65.28 -37.54 -22.75
C LEU A 5 -64.28 -36.92 -23.75
N TYR A 6 -64.68 -36.72 -25.01
CA TYR A 6 -63.82 -36.08 -26.01
C TYR A 6 -63.52 -34.62 -25.68
N LEU A 7 -64.48 -33.89 -25.10
CA LEU A 7 -64.29 -32.49 -24.69
C LEU A 7 -63.30 -32.37 -23.53
N VAL A 8 -63.37 -33.27 -22.55
CA VAL A 8 -62.41 -33.32 -21.42
C VAL A 8 -61.02 -33.72 -21.90
N ILE A 9 -60.90 -34.71 -22.78
CA ILE A 9 -59.61 -35.12 -23.36
C ILE A 9 -59.02 -34.00 -24.20
N ALA A 10 -59.81 -33.31 -25.04
CA ALA A 10 -59.34 -32.18 -25.83
C ALA A 10 -58.87 -31.00 -24.94
N ALA A 11 -59.60 -30.71 -23.85
CA ALA A 11 -59.22 -29.67 -22.90
C ALA A 11 -57.91 -30.01 -22.16
N LEU A 12 -57.67 -31.27 -21.82
CA LEU A 12 -56.42 -31.71 -21.19
C LEU A 12 -55.24 -31.70 -22.18
N VAL A 13 -55.45 -32.19 -23.40
CA VAL A 13 -54.42 -32.27 -24.45
C VAL A 13 -54.00 -30.88 -24.95
N LEU A 14 -54.93 -29.91 -24.99
CA LEU A 14 -54.63 -28.53 -25.40
C LEU A 14 -54.23 -27.63 -24.22
N GLY A 15 -54.76 -27.88 -23.01
CA GLY A 15 -54.44 -27.09 -21.82
C GLY A 15 -53.03 -27.34 -21.28
N TYR A 16 -52.55 -28.58 -21.35
CA TYR A 16 -51.21 -28.95 -20.89
C TYR A 16 -50.06 -28.26 -21.64
N PRO A 17 -50.01 -28.22 -22.99
CA PRO A 17 -48.96 -27.50 -23.71
C PRO A 17 -49.02 -25.98 -23.48
N LEU A 18 -50.21 -25.40 -23.30
CA LEU A 18 -50.35 -23.97 -22.97
C LEU A 18 -49.82 -23.65 -21.57
N LEU A 19 -50.09 -24.49 -20.57
CA LEU A 19 -49.53 -24.36 -19.23
C LEU A 19 -48.01 -24.59 -19.19
N PHE A 20 -47.51 -25.54 -19.98
CA PHE A 20 -46.08 -25.80 -20.13
C PHE A 20 -45.35 -24.61 -20.78
N LEU A 21 -45.92 -24.02 -21.84
CA LEU A 21 -45.38 -22.81 -22.48
C LEU A 21 -45.48 -21.58 -21.57
N ALA A 22 -46.55 -21.45 -20.78
CA ALA A 22 -46.68 -20.40 -19.77
C ALA A 22 -45.67 -20.55 -18.62
N HIS A 23 -45.37 -21.79 -18.18
CA HIS A 23 -44.34 -22.06 -17.19
C HIS A 23 -42.94 -21.80 -17.74
N ARG A 24 -42.66 -22.25 -18.97
CA ARG A 24 -41.37 -22.04 -19.64
C ARG A 24 -41.11 -20.55 -19.88
N SER A 25 -42.10 -19.80 -20.36
CA SER A 25 -41.98 -18.35 -20.55
C SER A 25 -41.85 -17.58 -19.23
N ARG A 26 -42.45 -18.05 -18.12
CA ARG A 26 -42.21 -17.47 -16.78
C ARG A 26 -40.80 -17.75 -16.27
N GLN A 27 -40.25 -18.94 -16.51
CA GLN A 27 -38.84 -19.24 -16.19
C GLN A 27 -37.90 -18.37 -17.04
N GLU A 28 -38.11 -18.32 -18.35
CA GLU A 28 -37.29 -17.53 -19.28
C GLU A 28 -37.42 -16.00 -19.05
N ARG A 29 -38.54 -15.49 -18.51
CA ARG A 29 -38.66 -14.08 -18.08
C ARG A 29 -38.05 -13.79 -16.71
N GLY A 30 -38.04 -14.75 -15.78
CA GLY A 30 -37.41 -14.59 -14.46
C GLY A 30 -35.90 -14.84 -14.44
N GLN A 31 -35.37 -15.59 -15.41
CA GLN A 31 -33.94 -15.87 -15.58
C GLN A 31 -33.08 -14.62 -15.86
N PRO A 32 -33.43 -13.72 -16.79
CA PRO A 32 -32.63 -12.53 -17.09
C PRO A 32 -32.58 -11.56 -15.91
N ASP A 33 -33.68 -11.40 -15.17
CA ASP A 33 -33.71 -10.56 -13.96
C ASP A 33 -32.82 -11.14 -12.84
N ARG A 34 -32.80 -12.47 -12.67
CA ARG A 34 -31.92 -13.15 -11.70
C ARG A 34 -30.46 -13.06 -12.10
N ASN A 35 -30.14 -13.27 -13.38
CA ASN A 35 -28.78 -13.16 -13.88
C ASN A 35 -28.27 -11.71 -13.80
N ALA A 36 -29.13 -10.73 -14.11
CA ALA A 36 -28.81 -9.31 -13.96
C ALA A 36 -28.60 -8.93 -12.48
N LEU A 37 -29.44 -9.45 -11.57
CA LEU A 37 -29.28 -9.24 -10.13
C LEU A 37 -27.99 -9.87 -9.60
N ALA A 38 -27.68 -11.10 -10.00
CA ALA A 38 -26.45 -11.79 -9.62
C ALA A 38 -25.21 -11.06 -10.14
N SER A 39 -25.24 -10.59 -11.39
CA SER A 39 -24.16 -9.78 -11.99
C SER A 39 -23.96 -8.47 -11.25
N ARG A 40 -25.04 -7.76 -10.88
CA ARG A 40 -24.97 -6.52 -10.08
C ARG A 40 -24.42 -6.77 -8.69
N TYR A 41 -24.84 -7.84 -8.03
CA TYR A 41 -24.36 -8.22 -6.71
C TYR A 41 -22.86 -8.54 -6.75
N PHE A 42 -22.43 -9.36 -7.70
CA PHE A 42 -21.02 -9.69 -7.90
C PHE A 42 -20.17 -8.45 -8.18
N SER A 43 -20.64 -7.56 -9.06
CA SER A 43 -19.96 -6.30 -9.35
C SER A 43 -19.83 -5.40 -8.11
N ALA A 44 -20.88 -5.32 -7.28
CA ALA A 44 -20.85 -4.56 -6.03
C ALA A 44 -19.89 -5.19 -5.00
N GLU A 45 -19.83 -6.51 -4.94
CA GLU A 45 -18.91 -7.25 -4.07
C GLU A 45 -17.46 -7.02 -4.46
N THR A 46 -17.11 -7.18 -5.74
CA THR A 46 -15.75 -6.90 -6.24
C THR A 46 -15.36 -5.43 -6.03
N ALA A 47 -16.30 -4.48 -6.23
CA ALA A 47 -16.05 -3.07 -5.96
C ALA A 47 -15.77 -2.79 -4.48
N TYR A 48 -16.50 -3.44 -3.58
CA TYR A 48 -16.28 -3.34 -2.13
C TYR A 48 -14.92 -3.93 -1.72
N LEU A 49 -14.53 -5.08 -2.26
CA LEU A 49 -13.21 -5.67 -1.99
C LEU A 49 -12.06 -4.76 -2.47
N ARG A 50 -12.22 -4.12 -3.64
CA ARG A 50 -11.26 -3.12 -4.14
C ARG A 50 -11.16 -1.90 -3.22
N LEU A 51 -12.29 -1.42 -2.71
CA LEU A 51 -12.32 -0.33 -1.74
C LEU A 51 -11.56 -0.72 -0.48
N LEU A 52 -11.86 -1.89 0.11
CA LEU A 52 -11.17 -2.39 1.31
C LEU A 52 -9.65 -2.47 1.10
N ARG A 53 -9.22 -3.04 -0.03
CA ARG A 53 -7.80 -3.14 -0.38
C ARG A 53 -7.13 -1.76 -0.43
N ARG A 54 -7.80 -0.76 -1.04
CA ARG A 54 -7.30 0.61 -1.12
C ARG A 54 -7.22 1.28 0.24
N GLU A 55 -8.26 1.17 1.08
CA GLU A 55 -8.24 1.77 2.41
C GLU A 55 -7.15 1.15 3.30
N ILE A 56 -6.97 -0.18 3.24
CA ILE A 56 -5.86 -0.84 3.92
C ILE A 56 -4.51 -0.33 3.41
N ALA A 57 -4.33 -0.19 2.09
CA ALA A 57 -3.10 0.36 1.52
C ALA A 57 -2.80 1.77 2.04
N HIS A 58 -3.79 2.66 2.08
CA HIS A 58 -3.62 4.02 2.60
C HIS A 58 -3.20 4.03 4.08
N ILE A 59 -3.81 3.17 4.91
CA ILE A 59 -3.46 3.09 6.33
C ILE A 59 -2.04 2.55 6.51
N LEU A 60 -1.67 1.50 5.76
CA LEU A 60 -0.33 0.93 5.81
C LEU A 60 0.72 1.93 5.33
N LEU A 61 0.48 2.66 4.24
CA LEU A 61 1.37 3.72 3.75
C LEU A 61 1.57 4.82 4.78
N ALA A 62 0.51 5.27 5.44
CA ALA A 62 0.59 6.32 6.44
C ALA A 62 1.28 5.87 7.74
N ALA A 63 1.18 4.59 8.10
CA ALA A 63 1.69 4.07 9.37
C ALA A 63 3.08 3.44 9.28
N ASP A 64 3.35 2.67 8.24
CA ASP A 64 4.62 1.96 8.01
C ASP A 64 4.78 1.61 6.52
N ILE A 65 5.43 2.51 5.78
CA ILE A 65 5.73 2.37 4.34
C ILE A 65 6.49 1.06 4.06
N ALA A 66 7.43 0.67 4.93
CA ALA A 66 8.21 -0.55 4.73
C ALA A 66 7.34 -1.82 4.88
N LEU A 67 6.39 -1.82 5.82
CA LEU A 67 5.42 -2.89 5.95
C LEU A 67 4.50 -2.97 4.72
N PHE A 68 4.01 -1.83 4.23
CA PHE A 68 3.23 -1.81 2.99
C PHE A 68 4.03 -2.35 1.81
N GLY A 69 5.28 -1.92 1.65
CA GLY A 69 6.19 -2.41 0.61
C GLY A 69 6.31 -3.93 0.62
N ARG A 70 6.54 -4.53 1.80
CA ARG A 70 6.57 -6.01 1.93
C ARG A 70 5.26 -6.66 1.52
N ALA A 71 4.12 -6.11 1.94
CA ALA A 71 2.80 -6.65 1.58
C ALA A 71 2.53 -6.54 0.06
N PHE A 72 2.91 -5.41 -0.56
CA PHE A 72 2.82 -5.22 -2.00
C PHE A 72 3.66 -6.24 -2.76
N TYR A 73 4.94 -6.40 -2.39
CA TYR A 73 5.82 -7.36 -3.05
C TYR A 73 5.37 -8.81 -2.83
N ALA A 74 4.86 -9.17 -1.66
CA ALA A 74 4.29 -10.50 -1.43
C ALA A 74 3.07 -10.78 -2.33
N ALA A 75 2.22 -9.78 -2.59
CA ALA A 75 1.12 -9.91 -3.54
C ALA A 75 1.63 -10.04 -4.99
N LEU A 76 2.70 -9.32 -5.34
CA LEU A 76 3.31 -9.39 -6.67
C LEU A 76 4.00 -10.75 -6.90
N GLU A 77 4.76 -11.25 -5.92
CA GLU A 77 5.36 -12.59 -5.97
C GLU A 77 4.30 -13.66 -6.18
N TRP A 78 3.19 -13.57 -5.44
CA TRP A 78 2.06 -14.46 -5.63
C TRP A 78 1.43 -14.32 -7.02
N GLN A 79 1.34 -13.10 -7.57
CA GLN A 79 0.91 -12.91 -8.95
C GLN A 79 1.80 -13.75 -9.89
N MET A 80 3.12 -13.59 -9.83
CA MET A 80 4.05 -14.33 -10.69
C MET A 80 3.86 -15.86 -10.54
N GLU A 81 3.78 -16.36 -9.31
CA GLU A 81 3.54 -17.79 -9.02
C GLU A 81 2.22 -18.28 -9.63
N ALA A 82 1.14 -17.52 -9.48
CA ALA A 82 -0.15 -17.84 -10.07
C ALA A 82 -0.10 -17.86 -11.60
N GLY A 83 0.73 -17.02 -12.22
CA GLY A 83 0.94 -16.99 -13.66
C GLY A 83 1.58 -18.24 -14.22
N GLU A 84 2.50 -18.85 -13.47
CA GLU A 84 3.19 -20.10 -13.83
C GLU A 84 2.38 -21.36 -13.45
N SER A 85 1.43 -21.22 -12.54
CA SER A 85 0.64 -22.34 -12.00
C SER A 85 -0.49 -22.81 -12.93
N GLY A 86 -0.89 -24.08 -12.80
CA GLY A 86 -2.03 -24.65 -13.53
C GLY A 86 -3.40 -24.22 -12.99
N ASP A 87 -4.46 -24.42 -13.78
CA ASP A 87 -5.83 -24.03 -13.41
C ASP A 87 -6.33 -24.74 -12.14
N GLY A 88 -5.95 -26.00 -11.94
CA GLY A 88 -6.29 -26.77 -10.73
C GLY A 88 -5.78 -26.11 -9.46
N TRP A 89 -4.53 -25.62 -9.47
CA TRP A 89 -3.94 -24.89 -8.35
C TRP A 89 -4.70 -23.59 -8.08
N LYS A 90 -5.05 -22.83 -9.14
CA LYS A 90 -5.81 -21.57 -8.99
C LYS A 90 -7.20 -21.80 -8.38
N ILE A 91 -7.88 -22.87 -8.77
CA ILE A 91 -9.18 -23.28 -8.21
C ILE A 91 -9.04 -23.63 -6.73
N GLU A 92 -8.01 -24.40 -6.36
CA GLU A 92 -7.72 -24.75 -4.97
C GLU A 92 -7.48 -23.50 -4.12
N GLN A 93 -6.62 -22.58 -4.57
CA GLN A 93 -6.35 -21.32 -3.87
C GLN A 93 -7.60 -20.45 -3.71
N PHE A 94 -8.45 -20.36 -4.75
CA PHE A 94 -9.69 -19.61 -4.67
C PHE A 94 -10.67 -20.20 -3.65
N ASN A 95 -10.81 -21.53 -3.63
CA ASN A 95 -11.66 -22.21 -2.66
C ASN A 95 -11.12 -22.06 -1.24
N ALA A 96 -9.80 -22.11 -1.05
CA ALA A 96 -9.17 -21.88 0.25
C ALA A 96 -9.45 -20.47 0.77
N LEU A 97 -9.27 -19.44 -0.07
CA LEU A 97 -9.56 -18.05 0.31
C LEU A 97 -11.06 -17.83 0.60
N LYS A 98 -11.95 -18.44 -0.19
CA LYS A 98 -13.40 -18.39 0.07
C LYS A 98 -13.83 -19.16 1.32
N ALA A 99 -13.10 -20.21 1.69
CA ALA A 99 -13.35 -20.94 2.94
C ALA A 99 -12.89 -20.12 4.16
N GLN A 100 -11.75 -19.42 4.04
CA GLN A 100 -11.22 -18.55 5.09
C GLN A 100 -12.05 -17.27 5.24
N TYR A 101 -12.54 -16.70 4.14
CA TYR A 101 -13.37 -15.50 4.10
C TYR A 101 -14.67 -15.74 3.32
N PRO A 102 -15.68 -16.38 3.93
CA PRO A 102 -16.95 -16.71 3.27
C PRO A 102 -17.71 -15.49 2.75
N ARG A 103 -17.53 -14.31 3.35
CA ARG A 103 -18.22 -13.06 3.00
C ARG A 103 -17.21 -11.95 2.80
N ALA A 104 -17.50 -11.02 1.89
CA ALA A 104 -16.66 -9.83 1.71
C ALA A 104 -16.51 -8.98 2.99
N ALA A 105 -17.49 -9.00 3.88
CA ALA A 105 -17.42 -8.32 5.17
C ALA A 105 -16.36 -8.92 6.12
N ASP A 106 -15.94 -10.16 5.89
CA ASP A 106 -14.91 -10.81 6.71
C ASP A 106 -13.52 -10.20 6.45
N PHE A 107 -13.34 -9.47 5.34
CA PHE A 107 -12.16 -8.67 5.04
C PHE A 107 -12.20 -7.25 5.65
N ASP A 108 -13.33 -6.81 6.22
CA ASP A 108 -13.52 -5.43 6.72
C ASP A 108 -12.94 -5.22 8.13
N ILE A 109 -11.66 -5.55 8.30
CA ILE A 109 -10.89 -5.34 9.54
C ILE A 109 -10.73 -3.86 9.91
N VAL A 110 -10.93 -2.98 8.92
CA VAL A 110 -10.89 -1.52 9.02
C VAL A 110 -12.23 -0.91 9.40
N ARG A 111 -13.32 -1.70 9.39
CA ARG A 111 -14.69 -1.24 9.66
C ARG A 111 -15.08 -0.04 8.79
N THR A 112 -14.74 -0.10 7.50
CA THR A 112 -14.99 0.95 6.50
C THR A 112 -16.45 1.40 6.42
N ARG A 113 -17.41 0.56 6.85
CA ARG A 113 -18.84 0.93 6.94
C ARG A 113 -19.21 1.88 8.08
N HIS A 114 -18.32 2.06 9.05
CA HIS A 114 -18.50 2.98 10.16
C HIS A 114 -17.47 4.09 10.01
N CYS A 115 -17.89 5.36 10.06
CA CYS A 115 -17.02 6.53 10.05
C CYS A 115 -16.12 6.56 11.30
N THR A 116 -15.21 5.61 11.38
CA THR A 116 -14.35 5.37 12.52
C THR A 116 -13.09 6.18 12.25
N ARG A 117 -12.81 7.15 13.11
CA ARG A 117 -11.55 7.88 13.08
C ARG A 117 -10.43 6.84 13.18
N TYR A 118 -9.44 6.91 12.31
CA TYR A 118 -8.26 6.05 12.39
C TYR A 118 -7.53 6.40 13.70
N GLU A 119 -7.86 5.71 14.78
CA GLU A 119 -7.10 5.75 16.02
C GLU A 119 -5.69 5.21 15.75
N LYS A 120 -4.72 5.51 16.63
CA LYS A 120 -3.37 4.94 16.52
C LYS A 120 -3.47 3.41 16.46
N THR A 121 -3.29 2.86 15.27
CA THR A 121 -3.26 1.43 15.03
C THR A 121 -2.03 0.86 15.72
N ASP A 122 -2.21 -0.12 16.60
CA ASP A 122 -1.09 -0.84 17.19
C ASP A 122 -0.36 -1.71 16.15
N ARG A 123 0.81 -2.22 16.53
CA ARG A 123 1.66 -2.98 15.59
C ARG A 123 0.99 -4.27 15.10
N GLU A 124 0.34 -4.99 16.01
CA GLU A 124 -0.33 -6.26 15.71
C GLU A 124 -1.42 -6.07 14.65
N ARG A 125 -2.21 -5.01 14.78
CA ARG A 125 -3.26 -4.68 13.82
C ARG A 125 -2.70 -4.24 12.46
N LEU A 126 -1.54 -3.57 12.42
CA LEU A 126 -0.86 -3.26 11.15
C LEU A 126 -0.38 -4.53 10.44
N ASP A 127 0.21 -5.48 11.17
CA ASP A 127 0.66 -6.74 10.59
C ASP A 127 -0.54 -7.58 10.09
N GLN A 128 -1.67 -7.57 10.81
CA GLN A 128 -2.93 -8.15 10.33
C GLN A 128 -3.43 -7.46 9.05
N MET A 129 -3.39 -6.13 8.99
CA MET A 129 -3.76 -5.37 7.79
C MET A 129 -2.89 -5.73 6.59
N ALA A 130 -1.59 -5.89 6.78
CA ALA A 130 -0.68 -6.33 5.73
C ALA A 130 -1.05 -7.73 5.19
N ALA A 131 -1.38 -8.68 6.07
CA ALA A 131 -1.81 -10.01 5.66
C ALA A 131 -3.14 -9.96 4.86
N VAL A 132 -4.12 -9.22 5.37
CA VAL A 132 -5.43 -9.07 4.69
C VAL A 132 -5.31 -8.34 3.35
N TYR A 133 -4.38 -7.39 3.23
CA TYR A 133 -4.07 -6.74 1.94
C TYR A 133 -3.60 -7.75 0.89
N VAL A 134 -2.72 -8.68 1.29
CA VAL A 134 -2.24 -9.75 0.41
C VAL A 134 -3.41 -10.66 0.02
N ASP A 135 -4.20 -11.14 0.97
CA ASP A 135 -5.34 -12.02 0.70
C ASP A 135 -6.39 -11.37 -0.21
N LEU A 136 -6.69 -10.08 -0.01
CA LEU A 136 -7.57 -9.30 -0.90
C LEU A 136 -7.00 -9.21 -2.31
N SER A 137 -5.69 -8.98 -2.44
CA SER A 137 -5.04 -8.91 -3.75
C SER A 137 -5.12 -10.25 -4.48
N ARG A 138 -4.85 -11.36 -3.79
CA ARG A 138 -4.98 -12.72 -4.32
C ARG A 138 -6.41 -13.02 -4.77
N LEU A 139 -7.38 -12.71 -3.92
CA LEU A 139 -8.79 -12.93 -4.23
C LEU A 139 -9.21 -12.14 -5.48
N LEU A 140 -8.82 -10.87 -5.59
CA LEU A 140 -9.14 -10.02 -6.75
C LEU A 140 -8.47 -10.51 -8.04
N MET A 141 -7.24 -11.04 -7.99
CA MET A 141 -6.58 -11.65 -9.14
C MET A 141 -7.33 -12.90 -9.62
N LEU A 142 -7.71 -13.78 -8.69
CA LEU A 142 -8.46 -15.00 -8.99
C LEU A 142 -9.87 -14.68 -9.50
N ASP A 143 -10.55 -13.71 -8.90
CA ASP A 143 -11.85 -13.21 -9.34
C ASP A 143 -11.77 -12.71 -10.80
N ARG A 144 -10.71 -11.96 -11.13
CA ARG A 144 -10.43 -11.47 -12.49
C ARG A 144 -10.11 -12.62 -13.45
N TYR A 145 -9.35 -13.62 -13.00
CA TYR A 145 -9.03 -14.83 -13.77
C TYR A 145 -10.30 -15.61 -14.17
N PHE A 146 -11.18 -15.90 -13.21
CA PHE A 146 -12.41 -16.66 -13.47
C PHE A 146 -13.47 -15.87 -14.24
N THR A 147 -13.46 -14.54 -14.14
CA THR A 147 -14.43 -13.69 -14.84
C THR A 147 -13.99 -13.36 -16.28
N ASN A 148 -12.71 -13.09 -16.52
CA ASN A 148 -12.21 -12.56 -17.79
C ASN A 148 -11.34 -13.53 -18.60
N HIS A 149 -11.09 -14.75 -18.12
CA HIS A 149 -10.18 -15.72 -18.76
C HIS A 149 -8.72 -15.18 -18.91
N PRO A 150 -7.71 -16.00 -19.22
CA PRO A 150 -6.32 -15.79 -18.77
C PRO A 150 -5.56 -14.60 -19.37
N LYS A 151 -6.16 -13.77 -20.23
CA LYS A 151 -5.49 -12.59 -20.80
C LYS A 151 -5.54 -11.36 -19.89
N GLY A 152 -6.30 -11.39 -18.81
CA GLY A 152 -6.50 -10.23 -17.96
C GLY A 152 -6.44 -10.53 -16.47
N TRP A 153 -5.79 -11.58 -15.98
CA TRP A 153 -5.81 -11.91 -14.55
C TRP A 153 -4.84 -11.08 -13.70
N MET A 154 -3.82 -10.47 -14.32
CA MET A 154 -2.87 -9.60 -13.63
C MET A 154 -3.61 -8.44 -12.96
N LEU A 155 -3.34 -8.22 -11.68
CA LEU A 155 -3.82 -7.06 -10.94
C LEU A 155 -2.82 -5.90 -10.99
N TYR A 156 -1.54 -6.21 -11.15
CA TYR A 156 -0.45 -5.26 -11.28
C TYR A 156 0.20 -5.38 -12.65
N ASP A 157 0.24 -4.29 -13.41
CA ASP A 157 1.07 -4.20 -14.61
C ASP A 157 2.44 -3.56 -14.34
N ASP A 158 3.35 -3.63 -15.32
CA ASP A 158 4.72 -3.11 -15.17
C ASP A 158 4.74 -1.59 -14.91
N ALA A 159 3.77 -0.85 -15.45
CA ALA A 159 3.67 0.60 -15.25
C ALA A 159 3.22 0.92 -13.82
N GLU A 160 2.26 0.17 -13.26
CA GLU A 160 1.84 0.27 -11.86
C GLU A 160 2.96 -0.11 -10.90
N ILE A 161 3.75 -1.14 -11.22
CA ILE A 161 4.91 -1.55 -10.41
C ILE A 161 5.98 -0.45 -10.41
N ALA A 162 6.26 0.14 -11.57
CA ALA A 162 7.21 1.26 -11.69
C ALA A 162 6.73 2.49 -10.93
N ALA A 163 5.46 2.89 -11.11
CA ALA A 163 4.85 4.01 -10.41
C ALA A 163 4.86 3.79 -8.88
N PHE A 164 4.55 2.58 -8.43
CA PHE A 164 4.62 2.24 -7.00
C PHE A 164 6.03 2.40 -6.43
N ARG A 165 7.07 1.94 -7.15
CA ARG A 165 8.46 2.08 -6.71
C ARG A 165 8.88 3.54 -6.59
N GLU A 166 8.51 4.34 -7.57
CA GLU A 166 8.78 5.79 -7.57
C GLU A 166 8.09 6.47 -6.39
N GLU A 167 6.79 6.24 -6.21
CA GLU A 167 6.00 6.84 -5.14
C GLU A 167 6.51 6.45 -3.75
N VAL A 168 6.82 5.17 -3.53
CA VAL A 168 7.40 4.70 -2.25
C VAL A 168 8.72 5.38 -1.98
N SER A 169 9.59 5.50 -3.01
CA SER A 169 10.87 6.19 -2.85
C SER A 169 10.68 7.66 -2.48
N LEU A 170 9.69 8.34 -3.06
CA LEU A 170 9.37 9.73 -2.73
C LEU A 170 8.87 9.85 -1.28
N LEU A 171 7.96 8.97 -0.86
CA LEU A 171 7.42 8.96 0.50
C LEU A 171 8.50 8.63 1.55
N GLU A 172 9.40 7.69 1.25
CA GLU A 172 10.55 7.39 2.11
C GLU A 172 11.50 8.59 2.24
N GLU A 173 11.79 9.28 1.14
CA GLU A 173 12.62 10.49 1.13
C GLU A 173 11.96 11.63 1.90
N GLU A 174 10.64 11.85 1.75
CA GLU A 174 9.90 12.85 2.50
C GLU A 174 9.89 12.54 4.00
N ALA A 175 9.63 11.28 4.37
CA ALA A 175 9.67 10.83 5.76
C ALA A 175 11.07 11.03 6.38
N PHE A 176 12.13 10.70 5.62
CA PHE A 176 13.52 10.92 6.01
C PHE A 176 13.82 12.40 6.23
N ARG A 177 13.45 13.27 5.28
CA ARG A 177 13.63 14.73 5.40
C ARG A 177 12.89 15.32 6.58
N SER A 178 11.64 14.90 6.80
CA SER A 178 10.83 15.33 7.93
C SER A 178 11.47 14.92 9.26
N ALA A 179 11.98 13.68 9.35
CA ALA A 179 12.67 13.20 10.55
C ALA A 179 13.96 13.98 10.83
N ALA A 180 14.76 14.27 9.80
CA ALA A 180 15.98 15.08 9.93
C ALA A 180 15.69 16.52 10.37
N SER A 181 14.65 17.14 9.79
CA SER A 181 14.22 18.49 10.15
C SER A 181 13.77 18.57 11.62
N GLU A 182 12.97 17.60 12.08
CA GLU A 182 12.57 17.52 13.49
C GLU A 182 13.78 17.29 14.41
N ALA A 183 14.74 16.44 14.00
CA ALA A 183 15.98 16.22 14.76
C ALA A 183 16.79 17.50 14.94
N MET A 184 16.98 18.26 13.86
CA MET A 184 17.69 19.54 13.92
C MET A 184 16.93 20.60 14.72
N LYS A 185 15.60 20.61 14.66
CA LYS A 185 14.78 21.51 15.48
C LYS A 185 14.98 21.26 16.97
N ARG A 186 14.97 20.00 17.41
CA ARG A 186 15.21 19.65 18.82
C ARG A 186 16.64 19.93 19.24
N PHE A 187 17.60 19.58 18.38
CA PHE A 187 19.00 19.93 18.59
C PHE A 187 19.18 21.44 18.77
N GLY A 188 18.53 22.27 17.95
CA GLY A 188 18.60 23.73 18.05
C GLY A 188 18.02 24.29 19.36
N ILE A 189 16.93 23.71 19.87
CA ILE A 189 16.37 24.06 21.19
C ILE A 189 17.39 23.69 22.29
N TYR A 190 17.88 22.46 22.28
CA TYR A 190 18.87 21.96 23.22
C TYR A 190 20.16 22.80 23.23
N TYR A 191 20.67 23.15 22.05
CA TYR A 191 21.88 23.96 21.89
C TYR A 191 21.69 25.37 22.46
N ARG A 192 20.53 25.99 22.22
CA ARG A 192 20.19 27.31 22.78
C ARG A 192 20.17 27.28 24.31
N ASP A 193 19.61 26.22 24.89
CA ASP A 193 19.49 26.08 26.34
C ASP A 193 20.84 25.75 27.03
N ARG A 194 21.82 25.21 26.28
CA ARG A 194 23.16 24.82 26.77
C ARG A 194 24.32 25.63 26.19
N ALA A 195 24.05 26.74 25.51
CA ALA A 195 25.06 27.56 24.82
C ALA A 195 26.16 28.15 25.74
N SER A 196 26.01 28.08 27.07
CA SER A 196 27.00 28.54 28.05
C SER A 196 28.04 27.50 28.45
N THR A 197 27.95 26.25 27.96
CA THR A 197 28.87 25.16 28.32
C THR A 197 29.93 24.96 27.24
N THR A 198 31.21 24.92 27.63
CA THR A 198 32.38 24.94 26.74
C THR A 198 32.57 23.68 25.88
N ASP A 199 31.80 22.62 26.14
CA ASP A 199 31.84 21.38 25.36
C ASP A 199 30.88 21.45 24.17
N LYS A 200 31.36 21.13 22.97
CA LYS A 200 30.52 20.92 21.77
C LYS A 200 29.52 19.80 22.07
N PRO A 201 28.23 20.10 22.27
CA PRO A 201 27.37 19.11 22.87
C PRO A 201 26.80 18.21 21.78
N ALA A 202 27.12 16.92 21.84
CA ALA A 202 26.32 15.91 21.17
C ALA A 202 24.93 15.91 21.80
N TYR A 203 23.88 15.85 20.98
CA TYR A 203 22.51 15.62 21.45
C TYR A 203 22.14 14.18 21.16
N GLU A 204 21.50 13.53 22.12
CA GLU A 204 21.06 12.17 21.96
C GLU A 204 19.73 11.96 22.69
N ASP A 205 18.78 11.35 22.00
CA ASP A 205 17.54 10.83 22.58
C ASP A 205 17.29 9.38 22.10
N ASP A 206 16.14 8.80 22.46
CA ASP A 206 15.80 7.42 22.09
C ASP A 206 15.66 7.21 20.57
N SER A 207 15.39 8.28 19.81
CA SER A 207 15.09 8.23 18.38
C SER A 207 16.29 8.53 17.50
N TYR A 208 17.11 9.51 17.88
CA TYR A 208 18.27 9.93 17.08
C TYR A 208 19.39 10.54 17.93
N GLN A 209 20.56 10.65 17.30
CA GLN A 209 21.74 11.32 17.83
C GLN A 209 22.19 12.38 16.82
N VAL A 210 22.50 13.58 17.29
CA VAL A 210 23.04 14.68 16.48
C VAL A 210 24.42 15.05 17.00
N ILE A 211 25.42 15.02 16.11
CA ILE A 211 26.81 15.37 16.40
C ILE A 211 27.27 16.48 15.47
N SER A 212 28.09 17.42 15.98
CA SER A 212 28.75 18.40 15.13
C SER A 212 29.89 17.73 14.36
N LEU A 213 29.91 17.92 13.04
CA LEU A 213 31.00 17.48 12.16
C LEU A 213 32.00 18.61 11.88
N THR A 214 31.68 19.84 12.29
CA THR A 214 32.54 21.01 12.10
C THR A 214 33.87 20.87 12.83
N GLY A 215 34.97 20.98 12.08
CA GLY A 215 36.34 20.90 12.59
C GLY A 215 36.88 19.49 12.79
N ASN A 216 36.26 18.47 12.16
CA ASN A 216 36.83 17.12 12.15
C ASN A 216 38.12 17.10 11.29
N PRO A 217 39.29 16.79 11.87
CA PRO A 217 40.58 16.83 11.16
C PRO A 217 40.71 15.78 10.05
N ASN A 218 39.83 14.76 10.03
CA ASN A 218 39.82 13.73 9.00
C ASN A 218 39.02 14.13 7.74
N ARG A 219 38.44 15.34 7.69
CA ARG A 219 37.69 15.85 6.53
C ARG A 219 38.45 16.95 5.79
N GLN A 220 38.55 16.83 4.45
CA GLN A 220 39.24 17.78 3.57
C GLN A 220 38.42 19.05 3.25
N VAL A 221 37.10 19.05 3.49
CA VAL A 221 36.23 20.21 3.27
C VAL A 221 35.37 20.38 4.51
N THR A 222 35.45 21.54 5.15
CA THR A 222 34.53 21.93 6.23
C THR A 222 33.67 23.06 5.67
N LEU A 223 32.41 22.75 5.35
CA LEU A 223 31.39 23.80 5.27
C LEU A 223 31.28 24.49 6.63
N ASP A 224 30.83 25.74 6.65
CA ASP A 224 30.83 26.58 7.85
C ASP A 224 30.16 25.91 9.05
N THR A 225 29.11 25.11 8.80
CA THR A 225 28.49 24.28 9.83
C THR A 225 27.95 22.97 9.26
N GLU A 226 28.38 21.84 9.83
CA GLU A 226 27.91 20.50 9.47
C GLU A 226 27.51 19.71 10.71
N TYR A 227 26.43 18.93 10.58
CA TYR A 227 25.92 18.03 11.60
C TYR A 227 25.63 16.64 11.02
N GLY A 228 26.01 15.62 11.78
CA GLY A 228 25.66 14.23 11.52
C GLY A 228 24.44 13.85 12.35
N ILE A 229 23.43 13.27 11.71
CA ILE A 229 22.21 12.80 12.34
C ILE A 229 22.14 11.28 12.19
N THR A 230 22.21 10.55 13.28
CA THR A 230 22.06 9.08 13.28
C THR A 230 20.66 8.72 13.76
N PHE A 231 19.86 8.09 12.91
CA PHE A 231 18.54 7.59 13.26
C PHE A 231 18.65 6.17 13.84
N LYS A 232 18.42 6.01 15.15
CA LYS A 232 18.70 4.76 15.87
C LYS A 232 17.83 3.59 15.38
N LYS A 233 16.57 3.87 15.04
CA LYS A 233 15.60 2.85 14.63
C LYS A 233 15.84 2.36 13.20
N SER A 234 16.03 3.26 12.24
CA SER A 234 16.27 2.90 10.84
C SER A 234 17.73 2.58 10.54
N ARG A 235 18.66 2.93 11.45
CA ARG A 235 20.11 2.87 11.25
C ARG A 235 20.59 3.73 10.07
N GLU A 236 19.80 4.73 9.72
CA GLU A 236 20.14 5.68 8.67
C GLU A 236 21.01 6.81 9.23
N TYR A 237 21.80 7.41 8.35
CA TYR A 237 22.63 8.54 8.68
C TYR A 237 22.33 9.70 7.73
N ALA A 238 22.15 10.89 8.28
CA ALA A 238 21.96 12.13 7.54
C ALA A 238 23.16 13.04 7.79
N VAL A 239 23.57 13.77 6.76
CA VAL A 239 24.42 14.94 6.94
C VAL A 239 23.61 16.17 6.62
N TYR A 240 23.48 17.03 7.62
CA TYR A 240 22.87 18.34 7.52
C TYR A 240 23.99 19.37 7.44
N SER A 241 24.06 20.11 6.34
CA SER A 241 25.02 21.19 6.15
C SER A 241 24.32 22.53 5.98
N LEU A 242 24.93 23.55 6.56
CA LEU A 242 24.50 24.94 6.45
C LEU A 242 25.67 25.73 5.87
N SER A 243 25.41 26.39 4.74
CA SER A 243 26.35 27.28 4.07
C SER A 243 25.67 28.61 3.78
N GLN A 244 26.47 29.68 3.63
CA GLN A 244 25.99 30.95 3.11
C GLN A 244 26.26 31.01 1.61
N ASP A 245 25.27 31.45 0.82
CA ASP A 245 25.45 31.75 -0.60
C ASP A 245 26.09 33.14 -0.82
N GLU A 246 26.39 33.46 -2.08
CA GLU A 246 26.98 34.76 -2.46
C GLU A 246 26.07 35.97 -2.14
N ASN A 247 24.79 35.73 -1.82
CA ASN A 247 23.82 36.76 -1.44
C ASN A 247 23.55 36.78 0.07
N ASP A 248 24.39 36.14 0.89
CA ASP A 248 24.26 36.02 2.34
C ASP A 248 22.98 35.26 2.78
N ARG A 249 22.41 34.44 1.90
CA ARG A 249 21.28 33.56 2.24
C ARG A 249 21.80 32.24 2.76
N GLN A 250 21.15 31.72 3.80
CA GLN A 250 21.44 30.39 4.32
C GLN A 250 20.90 29.34 3.35
N VAL A 251 21.79 28.49 2.86
CA VAL A 251 21.48 27.29 2.09
C VAL A 251 21.60 26.11 3.04
N VAL A 252 20.54 25.30 3.07
CA VAL A 252 20.49 24.05 3.82
C VAL A 252 20.56 22.90 2.84
N ALA A 253 21.55 22.03 3.01
CA ALA A 253 21.61 20.77 2.28
C ALA A 253 21.50 19.59 3.25
N LEU A 254 20.72 18.59 2.83
CA LEU A 254 20.52 17.35 3.56
C LEU A 254 20.89 16.19 2.64
N HIS A 255 21.84 15.37 3.10
CA HIS A 255 22.30 14.20 2.35
C HIS A 255 22.04 12.94 3.17
N ARG A 256 21.34 11.96 2.56
CA ARG A 256 21.25 10.60 3.09
C ARG A 256 22.56 9.89 2.82
N SER A 257 23.16 9.31 3.85
CA SER A 257 24.47 8.66 3.76
C SER A 257 24.55 7.47 4.72
N ASN A 258 25.70 6.80 4.75
CA ASN A 258 25.97 5.72 5.70
C ASN A 258 26.70 6.25 6.94
N SER A 259 26.64 5.54 8.08
CA SER A 259 27.33 5.96 9.31
C SER A 259 28.86 6.01 9.15
N VAL A 260 29.39 5.30 8.16
CA VAL A 260 30.80 5.32 7.74
C VAL A 260 31.19 6.65 7.05
N PHE A 261 30.22 7.43 6.57
CA PHE A 261 30.45 8.76 5.97
C PHE A 261 31.02 9.79 6.94
N SER A 262 30.91 9.53 8.25
CA SER A 262 31.63 10.30 9.27
C SER A 262 33.16 10.09 9.20
N GLN A 263 33.62 9.03 8.52
CA GLN A 263 35.02 8.62 8.41
C GLN A 263 35.63 8.92 7.04
N ASP A 264 34.87 8.82 5.93
CA ASP A 264 35.42 8.94 4.58
C ASP A 264 34.49 9.77 3.65
N PHE A 265 34.87 11.00 3.30
CA PHE A 265 34.63 11.52 1.94
C PHE A 265 35.48 12.76 1.62
N ALA A 266 36.29 12.63 0.57
CA ALA A 266 36.86 13.71 -0.21
C ALA A 266 35.91 13.98 -1.38
N ILE A 267 35.22 15.12 -1.40
CA ILE A 267 34.35 15.50 -2.51
C ILE A 267 35.22 16.08 -3.63
N GLY A 268 35.34 15.35 -4.74
CA GLY A 268 35.83 15.88 -6.00
C GLY A 268 34.85 16.90 -6.61
N PRO A 269 35.32 17.82 -7.46
CA PRO A 269 34.70 19.12 -7.74
C PRO A 269 33.34 19.15 -8.48
N ASP A 270 32.67 18.03 -8.74
CA ASP A 270 31.54 17.98 -9.70
C ASP A 270 30.13 17.74 -9.12
N SER A 271 29.90 17.85 -7.81
CA SER A 271 28.56 17.67 -7.22
C SER A 271 27.87 18.99 -6.84
N ARG A 272 27.72 19.91 -7.81
CA ARG A 272 26.74 21.01 -7.72
C ARG A 272 25.40 20.55 -8.30
N ALA A 273 24.60 19.84 -7.52
CA ALA A 273 23.18 19.70 -7.79
C ALA A 273 22.44 20.83 -7.07
N THR A 274 22.25 21.95 -7.77
CA THR A 274 21.40 23.06 -7.36
C THR A 274 19.95 22.59 -7.41
N VAL A 275 19.28 22.41 -6.27
CA VAL A 275 17.82 22.35 -6.23
C VAL A 275 17.32 23.78 -6.10
N ALA A 276 16.83 24.33 -7.22
CA ALA A 276 16.10 25.59 -7.23
C ALA A 276 14.74 25.41 -6.56
N ALA A 277 14.30 26.45 -5.84
CA ALA A 277 12.97 26.59 -5.26
C ALA A 277 11.88 26.66 -6.34
#